data_AF-A0A936UCF6-F1
#
_entry.id   AF-A0A936UCF6-F1
#
_cell.length_a   1.000
_cell.length_b   1.000
_cell.length_c   1.000
_cell.angle_alpha   90.00
_cell.angle_beta   90.00
_cell.angle_gamma   90.00
#
_symmetry.space_group_name_H-M   'P 1'
#
loop_
_entity.id
_entity.type
_entity.pdbx_description
1 polymer ?
#
loop_
_entity_poly.entity_id
_entity_poly.type
_entity_poly.pdbx_seq_one_letter_code
_entity_poly.pdbx_strand_id
1 'polypeptide(L)' 'MTTYPIATRSFKVKTADFAAPPSTSGSFEDFWNGLPKILAAESLRKVAAAIHAAKGKGKPVVLAFGAHVLKTGLGPV' A
#
# COMPACT_ATOMS: atom_id res chain seq x y z
N MET A 1 7.64 23.77 32.67
CA MET A 1 7.27 23.04 31.43
C MET A 1 7.77 23.87 30.26
N THR A 2 8.73 23.37 29.48
CA THR A 2 9.38 24.13 28.41
C THR A 2 8.75 23.75 27.09
N THR A 3 8.19 24.71 26.37
CA THR A 3 7.63 24.51 25.02
C THR A 3 8.69 24.87 23.98
N TYR A 4 8.55 24.32 22.77
CA TYR A 4 9.39 24.66 21.63
C TYR A 4 8.51 24.92 20.40
N PRO A 5 8.96 25.77 19.45
CA PRO A 5 8.20 26.05 18.24
C PRO A 5 7.97 24.79 17.41
N ILE A 6 6.74 24.55 16.98
CA ILE A 6 6.40 23.38 16.14
C ILE A 6 7.15 23.38 14.80
N ALA A 7 7.50 24.57 14.30
CA ALA A 7 8.21 24.74 13.02
C ALA A 7 9.63 24.16 13.02
N THR A 8 10.27 24.00 14.19
CA THR A 8 11.62 23.44 14.30
C THR A 8 11.60 21.92 14.46
N ARG A 9 10.41 21.30 14.46
CA ARG A 9 10.26 19.86 14.63
C ARG A 9 10.50 19.12 13.32
N SER A 10 11.41 18.15 13.34
CA SER A 10 11.54 17.20 12.24
C SER A 10 10.34 16.24 12.23
N PHE A 11 9.61 16.20 11.12
CA PHE A 11 8.50 15.27 10.91
C PHE A 11 8.96 14.06 10.09
N LYS A 12 8.55 12.87 10.49
CA LYS A 12 8.83 11.61 9.78
C LYS A 12 8.02 11.49 8.47
N VAL A 13 6.91 12.22 8.38
CA VAL A 13 6.01 12.24 7.22
C VAL A 13 5.82 13.69 6.80
N LYS A 14 5.88 13.94 5.49
CA LYS A 14 5.66 15.23 4.85
C LYS A 14 4.36 15.17 4.04
N THR A 15 3.80 16.33 3.70
CA THR A 15 2.60 16.42 2.86
C THR A 15 2.81 15.79 1.47
N ALA A 16 4.04 15.80 0.96
CA ALA A 16 4.41 15.14 -0.29
C ALA A 16 4.34 13.59 -0.22
N ASP A 17 4.30 13.01 0.98
CA ASP A 17 4.17 11.56 1.17
C ASP A 17 2.70 11.10 1.14
N PHE A 18 1.75 12.04 1.05
CA PHE A 18 0.32 11.72 1.05
C PHE A 18 -0.14 11.17 -0.30
N ALA A 19 -1.31 10.53 -0.27
CA ALA A 19 -1.96 10.03 -1.48
C ALA A 19 -2.37 11.18 -2.40
N ALA A 20 -2.32 10.96 -3.70
CA ALA A 20 -3.04 11.79 -4.66
C ALA A 20 -4.57 11.55 -4.54
N PRO A 21 -5.40 12.59 -4.71
CA PRO A 21 -6.85 12.39 -4.73
C PRO A 21 -7.25 11.53 -5.93
N PRO A 22 -8.18 10.57 -5.77
CA PRO A 22 -8.64 9.75 -6.87
C PRO A 22 -9.45 10.58 -7.89
N SER A 23 -9.28 10.27 -9.17
CA SER A 23 -10.09 10.85 -10.25
C SER A 23 -11.35 10.02 -10.49
N THR A 24 -12.48 10.67 -10.74
CA THR A 24 -13.73 10.01 -11.15
C THR A 24 -13.67 9.41 -12.56
N SER A 25 -12.74 9.89 -13.40
CA SER A 25 -12.47 9.38 -14.75
C SER A 25 -11.20 8.55 -14.84
N GLY A 26 -10.52 8.31 -13.71
CA GLY A 26 -9.24 7.60 -13.67
C GLY A 26 -9.39 6.08 -13.79
N SER A 27 -8.34 5.45 -14.29
CA SER A 27 -8.20 4.00 -14.26
C SER A 27 -7.84 3.50 -12.86
N PHE A 28 -7.92 2.18 -12.64
CA PHE A 28 -7.38 1.57 -11.42
C PHE A 28 -5.87 1.80 -11.29
N GLU A 29 -5.14 1.86 -12.40
CA GLU A 29 -3.69 2.13 -12.39
C GLU A 29 -3.40 3.53 -11.85
N ASP A 30 -4.22 4.53 -12.21
CA ASP A 30 -4.10 5.89 -11.69
C ASP A 30 -4.34 5.93 -10.17
N PHE A 31 -5.37 5.22 -9.70
CA PHE A 31 -5.62 5.04 -8.27
C PHE A 31 -4.43 4.36 -7.57
N TRP A 32 -3.96 3.24 -8.11
CA TRP A 32 -2.85 2.48 -7.55
C TRP A 32 -1.57 3.31 -7.49
N ASN A 33 -1.26 4.06 -8.55
CA ASN A 33 -0.08 4.93 -8.61
C ASN A 33 -0.21 6.14 -7.68
N GLY A 34 -1.45 6.61 -7.44
CA GLY A 34 -1.75 7.69 -6.49
C GLY A 34 -1.63 7.32 -5.01
N LEU A 35 -1.60 6.02 -4.65
CA LEU A 35 -1.41 5.61 -3.25
C LEU A 35 -0.05 6.09 -2.69
N PRO A 36 0.04 6.38 -1.38
CA PRO A 36 1.28 6.88 -0.79
C PRO A 36 2.36 5.79 -0.81
N LYS A 37 3.64 6.20 -0.87
CA LYS A 37 4.79 5.28 -0.83
C LYS A 37 5.32 5.07 0.58
N ILE A 38 4.42 5.01 1.57
CA ILE A 38 4.73 4.78 2.97
C ILE A 38 3.74 3.78 3.60
N LEU A 39 4.11 3.21 4.75
CA LEU A 39 3.25 2.36 5.58
C LEU A 39 2.66 1.16 4.80
N ALA A 40 1.39 0.82 5.03
CA ALA A 40 0.73 -0.33 4.42
C ALA A 40 0.66 -0.26 2.89
N ALA A 41 0.57 0.94 2.30
CA ALA A 41 0.56 1.10 0.86
C ALA A 41 1.92 0.71 0.24
N GLU A 42 3.03 1.07 0.88
CA GLU A 42 4.35 0.60 0.46
C GLU A 42 4.51 -0.92 0.63
N SER A 43 4.06 -1.47 1.77
CA SER A 43 4.07 -2.92 2.01
C SER A 43 3.27 -3.68 0.96
N LEU A 44 2.09 -3.17 0.58
CA LEU A 44 1.23 -3.77 -0.43
C LEU A 44 1.92 -3.80 -1.80
N ARG A 45 2.60 -2.73 -2.20
CA ARG A 45 3.39 -2.69 -3.44
C ARG A 45 4.53 -3.71 -3.42
N LYS A 46 5.24 -3.82 -2.29
CA LYS A 46 6.34 -4.78 -2.13
C LYS A 46 5.85 -6.23 -2.26
N VAL A 47 4.72 -6.56 -1.63
CA VAL A 47 4.10 -7.89 -1.73
C VAL A 47 3.68 -8.18 -3.17
N ALA A 48 2.97 -7.24 -3.82
CA ALA A 48 2.55 -7.40 -5.22
C ALA A 48 3.75 -7.63 -6.16
N ALA A 49 4.82 -6.85 -6.01
CA ALA A 49 6.04 -6.99 -6.80
C ALA A 49 6.73 -8.35 -6.54
N ALA A 50 6.78 -8.81 -5.29
CA ALA A 50 7.37 -10.09 -4.94
C ALA A 50 6.59 -11.28 -5.53
N ILE A 51 5.25 -11.24 -5.48
CA ILE A 51 4.38 -12.25 -6.10
C ILE A 51 4.58 -12.28 -7.62
N HIS A 52 4.62 -11.12 -8.27
CA HIS A 52 4.87 -11.02 -9.70
C HIS A 52 6.24 -11.60 -10.08
N ALA A 53 7.29 -11.26 -9.34
CA ALA A 53 8.63 -11.78 -9.55
C ALA A 53 8.74 -13.30 -9.32
N ALA A 54 8.02 -13.84 -8.32
CA ALA A 54 7.97 -15.28 -8.08
C ALA A 54 7.29 -16.02 -9.24
N LYS A 55 6.15 -15.48 -9.73
CA LYS A 55 5.45 -16.01 -10.91
C LYS A 55 6.34 -16.04 -12.15
N GLY A 56 7.05 -14.95 -12.43
CA GLY A 56 7.99 -14.88 -13.57
C GLY A 56 9.14 -15.87 -13.48
N LYS A 57 9.47 -16.36 -12.28
CA LYS A 57 10.50 -17.38 -12.02
C LYS A 57 9.92 -18.80 -11.89
N GLY A 58 8.62 -19.00 -12.13
CA GLY A 58 7.96 -20.29 -11.93
C GLY A 58 7.98 -20.78 -10.48
N LYS A 59 8.10 -19.88 -9.50
CA LYS A 59 8.17 -20.23 -8.08
C LYS A 59 6.77 -20.17 -7.45
N PRO A 60 6.44 -21.11 -6.53
CA PRO A 60 5.16 -21.08 -5.81
C PRO A 60 5.10 -19.88 -4.83
N VAL A 61 3.89 -19.41 -4.58
CA VAL A 61 3.57 -18.41 -3.55
C VAL A 61 2.59 -19.06 -2.58
N VAL A 62 2.93 -19.08 -1.28
CA VAL A 62 2.08 -19.64 -0.23
C VAL A 62 1.40 -18.50 0.51
N LEU A 63 0.07 -18.54 0.59
CA LEU A 63 -0.74 -17.59 1.35
C LEU A 63 -1.36 -18.32 2.56
N ALA A 64 -1.23 -17.73 3.74
CA ALA A 64 -1.84 -18.24 4.96
C ALA A 64 -2.77 -17.16 5.55
N PHE A 65 -4.06 -17.47 5.62
CA PHE A 65 -5.08 -16.57 6.14
C PHE A 65 -6.21 -17.36 6.82
N GLY A 66 -6.94 -16.71 7.72
CA GLY A 66 -8.11 -17.31 8.35
C GLY A 66 -9.33 -17.34 7.44
N ALA A 67 -10.34 -18.14 7.80
CA ALA A 67 -11.59 -18.30 7.04
C ALA A 67 -12.36 -16.99 6.78
N HIS A 68 -12.00 -15.89 7.46
CA HIS A 68 -12.59 -14.57 7.22
C HIS A 68 -12.46 -14.11 5.76
N VAL A 69 -11.32 -14.38 5.13
CA VAL A 69 -11.04 -13.96 3.74
C VAL A 69 -12.01 -14.66 2.77
N LEU A 70 -12.31 -15.93 3.02
CA LEU A 70 -13.24 -16.70 2.19
C LEU A 70 -14.68 -16.17 2.32
N LYS A 71 -15.15 -15.93 3.55
CA LYS A 71 -16.53 -15.44 3.77
C LYS A 71 -16.77 -14.02 3.25
N THR A 72 -15.72 -13.21 3.04
CA THR A 72 -15.84 -11.86 2.45
C THR A 72 -15.95 -11.89 0.92
N GLY A 73 -16.10 -13.07 0.30
CA GLY A 73 -16.29 -13.21 -1.14
C GLY A 73 -14.99 -13.31 -1.94
N LEU A 74 -13.84 -13.51 -1.30
CA LEU A 74 -12.54 -13.67 -1.98
C LEU A 74 -12.20 -15.13 -2.32
N GLY A 75 -13.18 -16.04 -2.25
CA GLY A 75 -12.99 -17.44 -2.64
C GLY A 75 -12.63 -17.72 -4.11
N PRO A 76 -13.13 -16.96 -5.12
CA PRO A 76 -12.83 -17.24 -6.53
C PRO A 76 -11.56 -16.55 -7.05
N VAL A 77 -10.81 -15.84 -6.19
CA VAL A 77 -9.56 -15.13 -6.50
C VAL A 77 -8.37 -16.02 -6.16
#